data_AF-A0A8T8CA31-F1
#
_entry.id   AF-A0A8T8CA31-F1
#
_cell.length_a   1.000
_cell.length_b   1.000
_cell.length_c   1.000
_cell.angle_alpha   90.00
_cell.angle_beta   90.00
_cell.angle_gamma   90.00
#
_symmetry.space_group_name_H-M   'P 1'
#
loop_
_entity.id
_entity.type
_entity.pdbx_description
1 polymer ?
#
loop_
_entity_poly.entity_id
_entity_poly.type
_entity_poly.pdbx_seq_one_letter_code
_entity_poly.pdbx_strand_id
1 'polypeptide(L)'
;MTQPQRRLPWLDLATTGFTELFDYEVYDHLILEIGAAVTDENFNVLASTSIVIQHPKRLVLDLCDEAVTRMHTQNGLFDEVVKSSTTQKAAEHQLIQFYQQNGVATKVEPLCGSGIHFDRMFIKAHMRDLNKFLFYRNMDVSSVKEFLKTVSPSFEPLKHQQHRALPDILESVTEAETYRVLLAPLIERP
;
A
#
# COMPACT_ATOMS: atom_id res chain seq x y z
N MET A 1 -3.28 -18.54 27.83
CA MET A 1 -2.24 -17.59 27.41
C MET A 1 -2.84 -16.79 26.27
N THR A 2 -3.04 -15.48 26.44
CA THR A 2 -3.49 -14.61 25.35
C THR A 2 -2.42 -14.61 24.27
N GLN A 3 -2.78 -14.87 23.02
CA GLN A 3 -1.84 -14.72 21.93
C GLN A 3 -1.35 -13.26 21.88
N PRO A 4 -0.07 -13.00 21.57
CA PRO A 4 0.40 -11.64 21.38
C PRO A 4 -0.42 -10.97 20.28
N GLN A 5 -0.91 -9.75 20.56
CA GLN A 5 -1.70 -8.97 19.59
C GLN A 5 -0.87 -8.73 18.33
N ARG A 6 -1.43 -9.05 17.17
CA ARG A 6 -0.72 -8.94 15.89
C ARG A 6 -0.67 -7.47 15.47
N ARG A 7 0.36 -7.11 14.70
CA ARG A 7 0.54 -5.75 14.16
C ARG A 7 0.78 -5.84 12.66
N LEU A 8 -0.28 -5.66 11.89
CA LEU A 8 -0.26 -5.84 10.44
C LEU A 8 0.26 -4.56 9.76
N PRO A 9 1.34 -4.62 8.96
CA PRO A 9 1.82 -3.49 8.18
C PRO A 9 1.03 -3.35 6.87
N TRP A 10 0.42 -2.20 6.65
CA TRP A 10 -0.31 -1.83 5.45
C TRP A 10 0.46 -0.80 4.64
N LEU A 11 0.38 -0.90 3.31
CA LEU A 11 1.07 0.00 2.40
C LEU A 11 0.34 0.16 1.06
N ASP A 12 0.36 1.36 0.52
CA ASP A 12 0.00 1.69 -0.87
C ASP A 12 1.03 2.69 -1.43
N LEU A 13 1.37 2.59 -2.71
CA LEU A 13 2.28 3.51 -3.40
C LEU A 13 1.57 4.24 -4.54
N ALA A 14 1.71 5.57 -4.55
CA ALA A 14 1.57 6.32 -5.79
C ALA A 14 2.91 6.27 -6.54
N THR A 15 2.89 5.86 -7.81
CA THR A 15 4.09 5.78 -8.65
C THR A 15 3.90 6.55 -9.96
N THR A 16 4.98 6.71 -10.73
CA THR A 16 4.91 7.13 -12.13
C THR A 16 4.47 5.99 -13.07
N GLY A 17 4.49 4.75 -12.57
CA GLY A 17 4.11 3.55 -13.31
C GLY A 17 2.64 3.19 -13.12
N PHE A 18 2.21 2.13 -13.81
CA PHE A 18 0.84 1.60 -13.76
C PHE A 18 0.85 0.07 -13.67
N THR A 19 -0.28 -0.53 -13.33
CA THR A 19 -0.38 -1.96 -13.00
C THR A 19 -0.08 -2.92 -14.15
N GLU A 20 0.00 -2.44 -15.38
CA GLU A 20 0.31 -3.25 -16.57
C GLU A 20 1.81 -3.34 -16.87
N LEU A 21 2.66 -2.70 -16.04
CA LEU A 21 4.11 -2.78 -16.17
C LEU A 21 4.62 -4.21 -15.99
N PHE A 22 5.58 -4.60 -16.83
CA PHE A 22 6.36 -5.80 -16.59
C PHE A 22 7.32 -5.59 -15.40
N ASP A 23 7.61 -6.66 -14.65
CA ASP A 23 8.48 -6.62 -13.46
C ASP A 23 9.83 -5.90 -13.68
N TYR A 24 10.39 -6.01 -14.89
CA TYR A 24 11.69 -5.40 -15.21
C TYR A 24 11.60 -3.89 -15.48
N GLU A 25 10.43 -3.37 -15.83
CA GLU A 25 10.19 -1.95 -16.14
C GLU A 25 10.06 -1.11 -14.86
N VAL A 26 9.79 -1.76 -13.72
CA VAL A 26 9.67 -1.09 -12.41
C VAL A 26 10.91 -0.26 -12.06
N TYR A 27 12.10 -0.66 -12.53
CA TYR A 27 13.35 0.07 -12.31
C TYR A 27 13.40 1.42 -13.02
N ASP A 28 12.60 1.61 -14.07
CA ASP A 28 12.54 2.84 -14.87
C ASP A 28 11.50 3.83 -14.33
N HIS A 29 10.70 3.43 -13.34
CA HIS A 29 9.66 4.25 -12.72
C HIS A 29 10.01 4.65 -11.28
N LEU A 30 9.33 5.68 -10.77
CA LEU A 30 9.57 6.28 -9.46
C LEU A 30 8.40 6.05 -8.51
N ILE A 31 8.73 5.89 -7.22
CA ILE A 31 7.76 6.03 -6.13
C ILE A 31 7.60 7.52 -5.81
N LEU A 32 6.36 8.01 -5.81
CA LEU A 32 6.01 9.42 -5.60
C LEU A 32 5.46 9.67 -4.19
N GLU A 33 4.56 8.80 -3.72
CA GLU A 33 3.94 8.88 -2.40
C GLU A 33 3.87 7.48 -1.79
N ILE A 34 4.00 7.41 -0.47
CA ILE A 34 3.79 6.21 0.33
C ILE A 34 2.67 6.49 1.32
N GLY A 35 1.59 5.71 1.25
CA GLY A 35 0.59 5.62 2.29
C GLY A 35 0.88 4.38 3.13
N ALA A 36 0.91 4.50 4.45
CA ALA A 36 1.13 3.37 5.32
C ALA A 36 0.24 3.42 6.56
N ALA A 37 -0.14 2.24 7.03
CA ALA A 37 -0.88 2.08 8.29
C ALA A 37 -0.40 0.84 9.06
N VAL A 38 -0.73 0.80 10.34
CA VAL A 38 -0.61 -0.40 11.18
C VAL A 38 -1.96 -0.69 11.80
N THR A 39 -2.43 -1.93 11.65
CA THR A 39 -3.67 -2.38 12.29
C THR A 39 -3.42 -3.50 13.28
N ASP A 40 -4.41 -3.78 14.12
CA ASP A 40 -4.50 -5.06 14.82
C ASP A 40 -5.10 -6.15 13.90
N GLU A 41 -5.26 -7.36 14.44
CA GLU A 41 -5.87 -8.51 13.75
C GLU A 41 -7.36 -8.33 13.40
N ASN A 42 -8.03 -7.35 14.00
CA ASN A 42 -9.43 -7.01 13.72
C ASN A 42 -9.55 -5.87 12.70
N PHE A 43 -8.42 -5.42 12.15
CA PHE A 43 -8.33 -4.31 11.20
C PHE A 43 -8.64 -2.93 11.80
N ASN A 44 -8.57 -2.78 13.13
CA ASN A 44 -8.60 -1.45 13.74
C ASN A 44 -7.29 -0.71 13.44
N VAL A 45 -7.37 0.49 12.85
CA VAL A 45 -6.20 1.33 12.57
C VAL A 45 -5.62 1.87 13.88
N LEU A 46 -4.34 1.58 14.12
CA LEU A 46 -3.60 1.98 15.31
C LEU A 46 -2.75 3.22 15.06
N ALA A 47 -2.19 3.30 13.85
CA ALA A 47 -1.39 4.42 13.37
C ALA A 47 -1.40 4.44 11.84
N SER A 48 -1.20 5.63 11.28
CA SER A 48 -1.04 5.82 9.84
C SER A 48 -0.11 6.99 9.54
N THR A 49 0.48 7.00 8.34
CA THR A 49 1.37 8.05 7.87
C THR A 49 1.32 8.18 6.35
N SER A 50 1.57 9.38 5.83
CA SER A 50 1.85 9.62 4.41
C SER A 50 3.25 10.21 4.26
N ILE A 51 3.99 9.79 3.23
CA ILE A 51 5.32 10.29 2.90
C ILE A 51 5.38 10.60 1.40
N VAL A 52 5.52 11.88 1.06
CA VAL A 52 5.74 12.32 -0.33
C VAL A 52 7.23 12.43 -0.61
N ILE A 53 7.70 11.78 -1.68
CA ILE A 53 9.11 11.73 -2.06
C ILE A 53 9.41 12.86 -3.06
N GLN A 54 10.51 13.57 -2.83
CA GLN A 54 10.98 14.61 -3.70
C GLN A 54 11.50 14.05 -5.02
N HIS A 55 10.99 14.58 -6.13
CA HIS A 55 11.54 14.34 -7.47
C HIS A 55 11.55 15.62 -8.33
N PRO A 56 12.50 15.77 -9.26
CA PRO A 56 12.47 16.87 -10.21
C PRO A 56 11.22 16.82 -11.10
N LYS A 57 10.52 17.94 -11.25
CA LYS A 57 9.28 18.04 -12.06
C LYS A 57 9.43 17.41 -13.45
N ARG A 58 10.52 17.71 -14.15
CA ARG A 58 10.77 17.20 -15.50
C ARG A 58 10.83 15.68 -15.53
N LEU A 59 11.52 15.06 -14.58
CA LEU A 59 11.67 13.61 -14.53
C LEU A 59 10.33 12.92 -14.30
N VAL A 60 9.48 13.46 -13.41
CA VAL A 60 8.15 12.90 -13.14
C VAL A 60 7.28 12.95 -14.40
N LEU A 61 7.29 14.09 -15.11
CA LEU A 61 6.50 14.26 -16.33
C LEU A 61 7.00 13.40 -17.50
N ASP A 62 8.31 13.19 -17.62
CA ASP A 62 8.91 12.37 -18.69
C ASP A 62 8.61 10.88 -18.51
N LEU A 63 8.28 10.42 -17.29
CA LEU A 63 8.02 9.00 -16.95
C LEU A 63 6.54 8.63 -16.84
N CYS A 64 5.63 9.61 -16.81
CA CYS A 64 4.20 9.36 -16.69
C CYS A 64 3.54 9.38 -18.07
N ASP A 65 2.55 8.50 -18.28
CA ASP A 65 1.63 8.64 -19.41
C ASP A 65 0.61 9.77 -19.18
N GLU A 66 -0.28 10.00 -20.15
CA GLU A 66 -1.31 11.03 -20.06
C GLU A 66 -2.29 10.79 -18.90
N ALA A 67 -2.64 9.54 -18.62
CA ALA A 67 -3.62 9.18 -17.60
C ALA A 67 -3.06 9.44 -16.19
N VAL A 68 -1.85 8.96 -15.91
CA VAL A 68 -1.13 9.17 -14.65
C VAL A 68 -0.83 10.66 -14.46
N THR A 69 -0.40 11.34 -15.52
CA THR A 69 -0.13 12.79 -15.47
C THR A 69 -1.38 13.57 -15.08
N ARG A 70 -2.51 13.29 -15.72
CA ARG A 70 -3.79 13.97 -15.42
C ARG A 70 -4.22 13.69 -13.98
N MET A 71 -4.18 12.44 -13.55
CA MET A 71 -4.60 12.01 -12.21
C MET A 71 -3.79 12.70 -11.11
N HIS A 72 -2.46 12.62 -11.17
CA HIS A 72 -1.57 13.20 -10.16
C HIS A 72 -1.47 14.73 -10.21
N THR A 73 -1.88 15.33 -11.33
CA THR A 73 -2.09 16.79 -11.41
C THR A 73 -3.39 17.18 -10.71
N GLN A 74 -4.48 16.44 -10.94
CA GLN A 74 -5.81 16.75 -10.37
C GLN A 74 -5.86 16.56 -8.85
N ASN A 75 -5.18 15.55 -8.31
CA ASN A 75 -5.13 15.27 -6.88
C ASN A 75 -4.05 16.08 -6.12
N GLY A 76 -3.30 16.94 -6.82
CA GLY A 76 -2.26 17.80 -6.26
C GLY A 76 -0.91 17.11 -5.95
N LEU A 77 -0.77 15.81 -6.18
CA LEU A 77 0.43 15.06 -5.80
C LEU A 77 1.69 15.59 -6.49
N PHE A 78 1.64 15.96 -7.77
CA PHE A 78 2.82 16.48 -8.47
C PHE A 78 3.36 17.78 -7.86
N ASP A 79 2.48 18.66 -7.39
CA ASP A 79 2.91 19.88 -6.72
C ASP A 79 3.57 19.55 -5.37
N GLU A 80 3.05 18.56 -4.64
CA GLU A 80 3.65 18.08 -3.39
C GLU A 80 5.02 17.41 -3.62
N VAL A 81 5.16 16.58 -4.66
CA VAL A 81 6.42 15.93 -5.05
C VAL A 81 7.51 16.96 -5.36
N VAL A 82 7.17 18.03 -6.09
CA VAL A 82 8.13 19.09 -6.43
C VAL A 82 8.53 19.92 -5.21
N LYS A 83 7.60 20.10 -4.25
CA LYS A 83 7.83 20.87 -3.01
C LYS A 83 8.46 20.05 -1.89
N SER A 84 8.38 18.73 -1.95
CA SER A 84 8.93 17.84 -0.93
C SER A 84 10.45 18.03 -0.79
N SER A 85 10.96 17.75 0.40
CA SER A 85 12.40 17.67 0.71
C SER A 85 12.83 16.27 1.14
N THR A 86 11.90 15.30 1.10
CA THR A 86 12.15 13.94 1.54
C THR A 86 12.75 13.13 0.39
N THR A 87 13.99 12.68 0.55
CA THR A 87 14.61 11.75 -0.41
C THR A 87 14.01 10.35 -0.28
N GLN A 88 14.12 9.52 -1.33
CA GLN A 88 13.67 8.12 -1.28
C GLN A 88 14.32 7.35 -0.12
N LYS A 89 15.61 7.57 0.15
CA LYS A 89 16.31 6.92 1.26
C LYS A 89 15.78 7.37 2.62
N ALA A 90 15.46 8.65 2.76
CA ALA A 90 14.85 9.18 3.98
C ALA A 90 13.43 8.61 4.18
N ALA A 91 12.63 8.54 3.11
CA ALA A 91 11.30 7.93 3.15
C ALA A 91 11.35 6.45 3.56
N GLU A 92 12.26 5.67 2.98
CA GLU A 92 12.49 4.27 3.36
C GLU A 92 12.80 4.13 4.86
N HIS A 93 13.71 4.96 5.39
CA HIS A 93 14.08 4.91 6.80
C HIS A 93 12.93 5.34 7.73
N GLN A 94 12.21 6.41 7.38
CA GLN A 94 11.04 6.88 8.11
C GLN A 94 9.95 5.81 8.17
N LEU A 95 9.72 5.07 7.08
CA LEU A 95 8.71 4.03 7.03
C LEU A 95 9.07 2.82 7.90
N ILE A 96 10.34 2.38 7.87
CA ILE A 96 10.81 1.32 8.77
C ILE A 96 10.64 1.75 10.24
N GLN A 97 11.02 2.98 10.56
CA GLN A 97 10.89 3.52 11.91
C GLN A 97 9.41 3.60 12.34
N PHE A 98 8.52 4.05 11.46
CA PHE A 98 7.09 4.08 11.69
C PHE A 98 6.55 2.69 12.04
N TYR A 99 6.91 1.65 11.26
CA TYR A 99 6.48 0.28 11.54
C TYR A 99 7.04 -0.24 12.87
N GLN A 100 8.31 -0.01 13.16
CA GLN A 100 8.95 -0.43 14.42
C GLN A 100 8.32 0.25 15.64
N GLN A 101 8.09 1.55 15.58
CA GLN A 101 7.46 2.33 16.66
C GLN A 101 6.03 1.86 16.95
N ASN A 102 5.33 1.33 15.95
CA ASN A 102 3.98 0.80 16.07
C ASN A 102 3.92 -0.72 16.27
N GLY A 103 5.06 -1.34 16.62
CA GLY A 103 5.12 -2.73 17.07
C GLY A 103 5.10 -3.79 15.96
N VAL A 104 5.32 -3.41 14.69
CA VAL A 104 5.47 -4.38 13.61
C VAL A 104 6.83 -5.08 13.76
N ALA A 105 6.79 -6.40 13.95
CA ALA A 105 7.99 -7.21 14.07
C ALA A 105 8.61 -7.51 12.69
N THR A 106 9.95 -7.43 12.62
CA THR A 106 10.72 -7.70 11.40
C THR A 106 10.50 -9.13 10.91
N LYS A 107 10.12 -9.28 9.63
CA LYS A 107 9.88 -10.57 8.96
C LYS A 107 8.89 -11.49 9.66
N VAL A 108 7.88 -10.94 10.34
CA VAL A 108 6.83 -11.74 10.98
C VAL A 108 5.51 -11.63 10.21
N GLU A 109 4.98 -10.42 10.08
CA GLU A 109 3.63 -10.19 9.54
C GLU A 109 3.67 -9.95 8.02
N PRO A 110 2.68 -10.47 7.27
CA PRO A 110 2.61 -10.24 5.83
C PRO A 110 2.40 -8.75 5.51
N LEU A 111 2.89 -8.29 4.36
CA LEU A 111 2.57 -6.96 3.88
C LEU A 111 1.12 -6.93 3.37
N CYS A 112 0.33 -5.99 3.88
CA CYS A 112 -1.10 -5.86 3.59
C CYS A 112 -1.37 -4.69 2.61
N GLY A 113 -2.35 -4.87 1.74
CA GLY A 113 -2.84 -3.82 0.82
C GLY A 113 -3.71 -4.41 -0.28
N SER A 114 -4.15 -3.57 -1.22
CA SER A 114 -4.97 -3.97 -2.38
C SER A 114 -4.13 -3.90 -3.64
N GLY A 115 -4.00 -5.01 -4.37
CA GLY A 115 -3.06 -5.07 -5.51
C GLY A 115 -1.59 -5.03 -5.06
N ILE A 116 -1.32 -5.35 -3.80
CA ILE A 116 -0.05 -5.15 -3.09
C ILE A 116 1.16 -5.83 -3.74
N HIS A 117 0.93 -6.77 -4.67
CA HIS A 117 2.00 -7.30 -5.50
C HIS A 117 2.74 -6.20 -6.28
N PHE A 118 2.00 -5.25 -6.86
CA PHE A 118 2.54 -4.13 -7.61
C PHE A 118 3.48 -3.28 -6.75
N ASP A 119 3.02 -2.85 -5.58
CA ASP A 119 3.85 -2.09 -4.63
C ASP A 119 5.07 -2.87 -4.18
N ARG A 120 4.90 -4.18 -3.97
CA ARG A 120 6.01 -5.05 -3.57
C ARG A 120 7.11 -5.11 -4.63
N MET A 121 6.78 -5.01 -5.92
CA MET A 121 7.79 -4.92 -6.97
C MET A 121 8.60 -3.63 -6.84
N PHE A 122 7.94 -2.49 -6.66
CA PHE A 122 8.60 -1.19 -6.42
C PHE A 122 9.48 -1.21 -5.17
N ILE A 123 8.98 -1.78 -4.06
CA ILE A 123 9.76 -1.90 -2.81
C ILE A 123 11.02 -2.75 -3.04
N LYS A 124 10.93 -3.87 -3.76
CA LYS A 124 12.09 -4.71 -4.06
C LYS A 124 13.15 -3.98 -4.90
N ALA A 125 12.71 -3.19 -5.89
CA ALA A 125 13.58 -2.43 -6.76
C ALA A 125 14.24 -1.24 -6.04
N HIS A 126 13.43 -0.46 -5.32
CA HIS A 126 13.77 0.91 -4.89
C HIS A 126 14.01 1.06 -3.38
N MET A 127 13.48 0.16 -2.55
CA MET A 127 13.55 0.22 -1.09
C MET A 127 14.04 -1.10 -0.48
N ARG A 128 15.32 -1.42 -0.72
CA ARG A 128 15.94 -2.70 -0.37
C ARG A 128 15.95 -3.00 1.14
N ASP A 129 16.14 -1.99 1.99
CA ASP A 129 16.16 -2.18 3.44
C ASP A 129 14.75 -2.37 3.99
N LEU A 130 13.76 -1.68 3.42
CA LEU A 130 12.35 -1.96 3.72
C LEU A 130 11.98 -3.37 3.29
N ASN A 131 12.38 -3.81 2.09
CA ASN A 131 12.12 -5.18 1.63
C ASN A 131 12.74 -6.25 2.54
N LYS A 132 13.92 -5.98 3.13
CA LYS A 132 14.54 -6.86 4.14
C LYS A 132 13.78 -6.86 5.46
N PHE A 133 13.18 -5.73 5.84
CA PHE A 133 12.39 -5.61 7.06
C PHE A 133 11.06 -6.38 6.96
N LEU A 134 10.37 -6.25 5.83
CA LEU A 134 9.05 -6.84 5.59
C LEU A 134 9.13 -8.36 5.41
N PHE A 135 8.09 -9.08 5.87
CA PHE A 135 7.94 -10.50 5.59
C PHE A 135 7.73 -10.76 4.09
N TYR A 136 8.01 -11.98 3.64
CA TYR A 136 7.99 -12.31 2.21
C TYR A 136 6.58 -12.51 1.64
N ARG A 137 5.59 -12.83 2.50
CA ARG A 137 4.19 -13.03 2.11
C ARG A 137 3.46 -11.70 2.05
N ASN A 138 2.47 -11.67 1.17
CA ASN A 138 1.51 -10.59 1.06
C ASN A 138 0.13 -11.07 1.52
N MET A 139 -0.64 -10.18 2.12
CA MET A 139 -2.08 -10.33 2.34
C MET A 139 -2.77 -9.35 1.39
N ASP A 140 -3.19 -9.84 0.23
CA ASP A 140 -3.75 -9.02 -0.84
C ASP A 140 -5.29 -9.01 -0.76
N VAL A 141 -5.85 -7.85 -0.39
CA VAL A 141 -7.30 -7.65 -0.26
C VAL A 141 -7.99 -7.85 -1.61
N SER A 142 -7.32 -7.50 -2.72
CA SER A 142 -7.87 -7.66 -4.06
C SER A 142 -8.06 -9.13 -4.44
N SER A 143 -7.23 -10.04 -3.92
CA SER A 143 -7.41 -11.48 -4.14
C SER A 143 -8.70 -11.99 -3.50
N VAL A 144 -9.05 -11.50 -2.32
CA VAL A 144 -10.32 -11.84 -1.66
C VAL A 144 -11.51 -11.23 -2.41
N LYS A 145 -11.38 -9.97 -2.85
CA LYS A 145 -12.39 -9.30 -3.70
C LYS A 145 -12.72 -10.11 -4.95
N GLU A 146 -11.71 -10.53 -5.71
CA GLU A 146 -11.93 -11.30 -6.94
C GLU A 146 -12.51 -12.69 -6.67
N PHE A 147 -12.12 -13.34 -5.57
CA PHE A 147 -12.75 -14.58 -5.13
C PHE A 147 -14.24 -14.38 -4.82
N LEU A 148 -14.58 -13.36 -4.03
CA LEU A 148 -15.97 -13.05 -3.64
C LEU A 148 -16.86 -12.74 -4.85
N LYS A 149 -16.37 -11.93 -5.81
CA LYS A 149 -17.06 -11.68 -7.08
C LYS A 149 -17.34 -12.96 -7.88
N THR A 150 -16.37 -13.89 -7.86
CA THR A 150 -16.49 -15.17 -8.58
C THR A 150 -17.56 -16.06 -7.97
N VAL A 151 -17.59 -16.18 -6.63
CA VAL A 151 -18.53 -17.06 -5.93
C VAL A 151 -19.91 -16.42 -5.69
N SER A 152 -20.00 -15.09 -5.74
CA SER A 152 -21.23 -14.34 -5.53
C SER A 152 -21.33 -13.21 -6.56
N PRO A 153 -22.02 -13.44 -7.71
CA PRO A 153 -22.17 -12.42 -8.74
C PRO A 153 -22.91 -11.15 -8.30
N SER A 154 -23.65 -11.21 -7.18
CA SER A 154 -24.33 -10.06 -6.57
C SER A 154 -23.48 -9.29 -5.57
N PHE A 155 -22.25 -9.76 -5.30
CA PHE A 155 -21.35 -9.09 -4.38
C PHE A 155 -20.79 -7.82 -5.02
N GLU A 156 -21.08 -6.68 -4.39
CA GLU A 156 -20.56 -5.38 -4.79
C GLU A 156 -19.42 -4.98 -3.85
N PRO A 157 -18.17 -4.85 -4.34
CA PRO A 157 -17.07 -4.40 -3.51
C PRO A 157 -17.22 -2.92 -3.14
N LEU A 158 -16.59 -2.51 -2.04
CA LEU A 158 -16.39 -1.09 -1.75
C LEU A 158 -15.60 -0.46 -2.91
N LYS A 159 -16.05 0.70 -3.37
CA LYS A 159 -15.48 1.40 -4.52
C LYS A 159 -15.33 2.88 -4.23
N HIS A 160 -14.21 3.28 -3.68
CA HIS A 160 -13.62 4.60 -3.82
C HIS A 160 -12.12 4.43 -4.16
N GLN A 161 -11.58 5.39 -4.89
CA GLN A 161 -10.14 5.55 -5.10
C GLN A 161 -9.94 7.05 -5.17
N GLN A 162 -9.29 7.62 -4.16
CA GLN A 162 -8.93 9.04 -4.18
C GLN A 162 -7.64 9.26 -4.97
N HIS A 163 -6.99 8.16 -5.39
CA HIS A 163 -5.71 8.17 -6.10
C HIS A 163 -4.63 8.86 -5.27
N ARG A 164 -4.68 8.67 -3.96
CA ARG A 164 -3.75 9.21 -2.97
C ARG A 164 -3.45 8.09 -2.00
N ALA A 165 -2.16 7.89 -1.72
CA ALA A 165 -1.73 6.62 -1.16
C ALA A 165 -2.28 6.36 0.25
N LEU A 166 -2.36 7.39 1.10
CA LEU A 166 -2.90 7.23 2.46
C LEU A 166 -4.43 6.99 2.47
N PRO A 167 -5.27 7.78 1.77
CA PRO A 167 -6.68 7.45 1.61
C PRO A 167 -6.92 6.03 1.06
N ASP A 168 -6.19 5.64 0.01
CA ASP A 168 -6.39 4.36 -0.66
C ASP A 168 -6.00 3.16 0.22
N ILE A 169 -4.94 3.28 1.06
CA ILE A 169 -4.59 2.21 2.01
C ILE A 169 -5.59 2.10 3.17
N LEU A 170 -6.14 3.21 3.66
CA LEU A 170 -7.15 3.20 4.73
C LEU A 170 -8.48 2.63 4.23
N GLU A 171 -8.81 2.86 2.96
CA GLU A 171 -9.94 2.20 2.32
C GLU A 171 -9.69 0.69 2.18
N SER A 172 -8.49 0.28 1.81
CA SER A 172 -8.12 -1.15 1.76
C SER A 172 -8.26 -1.85 3.11
N VAL A 173 -7.96 -1.16 4.22
CA VAL A 173 -8.21 -1.65 5.58
C VAL A 173 -9.72 -1.84 5.82
N THR A 174 -10.53 -0.86 5.42
CA THR A 174 -12.00 -0.91 5.55
C THR A 174 -12.61 -2.03 4.70
N GLU A 175 -12.08 -2.26 3.51
CA GLU A 175 -12.44 -3.37 2.63
C GLU A 175 -12.12 -4.71 3.30
N ALA A 176 -10.94 -4.86 3.91
CA ALA A 176 -10.58 -6.07 4.65
C ALA A 176 -11.44 -6.31 5.89
N GLU A 177 -11.80 -5.27 6.63
CA GLU A 177 -12.75 -5.36 7.75
C GLU A 177 -14.11 -5.88 7.27
N THR A 178 -14.60 -5.35 6.15
CA THR A 178 -15.85 -5.81 5.52
C THR A 178 -15.79 -7.30 5.20
N TYR A 179 -14.67 -7.75 4.62
CA TYR A 179 -14.47 -9.18 4.30
C TYR A 179 -14.38 -10.03 5.55
N ARG A 180 -13.76 -9.52 6.62
CA ARG A 180 -13.73 -10.19 7.92
C ARG A 180 -15.14 -10.44 8.44
N VAL A 181 -16.00 -9.42 8.43
CA VAL A 181 -17.39 -9.51 8.92
C VAL A 181 -18.19 -10.52 8.10
N LEU A 182 -17.97 -10.59 6.79
CA LEU A 182 -18.63 -11.55 5.91
C LEU A 182 -18.14 -12.99 6.11
N LEU A 183 -16.82 -13.18 6.28
CA LEU A 183 -16.20 -14.51 6.23
C LEU A 183 -15.99 -15.15 7.60
N ALA A 184 -15.69 -14.39 8.65
CA ALA A 184 -15.37 -14.93 9.97
C ALA A 184 -16.46 -15.87 10.52
N PRO A 185 -17.77 -15.53 10.45
CA PRO A 185 -18.83 -16.42 10.93
C PRO A 185 -18.91 -17.77 10.21
N LEU A 186 -18.34 -17.87 8.99
CA LEU A 186 -18.35 -19.08 8.18
C LEU A 186 -17.15 -19.99 8.47
N ILE A 187 -16.02 -19.40 8.85
CA ILE A 187 -14.73 -20.08 9.04
C ILE A 187 -14.52 -20.45 10.51
N GLU A 188 -14.99 -19.63 11.44
CA GLU A 188 -14.87 -19.84 12.89
C GLU A 188 -15.91 -20.84 13.44
N ARG A 189 -16.38 -21.79 12.63
CA ARG A 189 -17.31 -22.82 13.10
C ARG A 189 -16.67 -23.64 14.22
N PRO A 190 -17.44 -24.02 15.26
CA PRO A 190 -16.95 -24.72 16.45
C PRO A 190 -16.31 -26.07 16.15
#